data_AF-A0A850T9M6-F1
#
_entry.id   AF-A0A850T9M6-F1
#
_cell.length_a   1.000
_cell.length_b   1.000
_cell.length_c   1.000
_cell.angle_alpha   90.00
_cell.angle_beta   90.00
_cell.angle_gamma   90.00
#
_symmetry.space_group_name_H-M   'P 1'
#
loop_
_entity.id
_entity.type
_entity.pdbx_description
1 polymer ?
#
loop_
_entity_poly.entity_id
_entity_poly.type
_entity_poly.pdbx_seq_one_letter_code
_entity_poly.pdbx_strand_id
1 'polypeptide(L)'
;MGSPGDTGLILIQIDGLSYRQFQTALGKNRMPYLKHLLNKNYKNIRSFFLKKQKAQNRDESSRTISADEIRITTMGPLGHIYLPRQILKKDLKAAAWELVVSAAIPLVFFQDRQEIYACDQYGLFRLSDGVERIPGKQHPHRDRVISDLKRICSHQNAGDLVISGWQQHKRPLSFSTECGAHGGPGKNETHPFLLIPSNMLTDEKVIFRAEDLRQVVQTHFHFKVESVVVPDSYQARRVSDHLPVLSRLSLKEEPVQNKKEATI
;
A
#
# COMPACT_ATOMS: atom_id res chain seq x y z
N MET A 1 17.99 26.33 -12.40
CA MET A 1 17.35 26.23 -11.08
C MET A 1 16.42 27.41 -10.96
N GLY A 2 15.14 27.17 -10.70
CA GLY A 2 14.10 28.20 -10.69
C GLY A 2 14.21 29.13 -9.49
N SER A 3 13.76 30.38 -9.66
CA SER A 3 13.75 31.42 -8.62
C SER A 3 12.70 31.13 -7.53
N PRO A 4 12.85 31.70 -6.32
CA PRO A 4 11.80 31.65 -5.30
C PRO A 4 10.50 32.24 -5.87
N GLY A 5 9.45 31.41 -5.98
CA GLY A 5 8.19 31.76 -6.65
C GLY A 5 7.79 30.84 -7.82
N ASP A 6 8.69 29.98 -8.30
CA ASP A 6 8.37 29.07 -9.40
C ASP A 6 7.48 27.92 -8.92
N THR A 7 6.27 27.85 -9.47
CA THR A 7 5.33 26.75 -9.20
C THR A 7 5.87 25.46 -9.82
N GLY A 8 6.33 24.54 -8.97
CA GLY A 8 6.81 23.22 -9.40
C GLY A 8 5.71 22.15 -9.33
N LEU A 9 5.61 21.30 -10.36
CA LEU A 9 4.78 20.10 -10.34
C LEU A 9 5.63 18.88 -10.00
N ILE A 10 5.31 18.21 -8.89
CA ILE A 10 5.90 16.92 -8.54
C ILE A 10 4.87 15.84 -8.82
N LEU A 11 5.09 15.07 -9.89
CA LEU A 11 4.24 13.94 -10.25
C LEU A 11 4.85 12.65 -9.70
N ILE A 12 4.26 12.10 -8.63
CA ILE A 12 4.61 10.78 -8.11
C ILE A 12 3.55 9.79 -8.61
N GLN A 13 3.85 9.13 -9.73
CA GLN A 13 3.01 8.05 -10.23
C GLN A 13 3.38 6.73 -9.56
N ILE A 14 2.48 6.24 -8.69
CA ILE A 14 2.59 4.90 -8.12
C ILE A 14 1.64 3.99 -8.89
N ASP A 15 2.19 3.11 -9.73
CA ASP A 15 1.43 2.13 -10.51
C ASP A 15 1.59 0.72 -9.93
N GLY A 16 0.66 -0.19 -10.22
CA GLY A 16 0.74 -1.62 -9.86
C GLY A 16 1.69 -2.42 -10.75
N LEU A 17 2.46 -1.77 -11.62
CA LEU A 17 3.42 -2.40 -12.52
C LEU A 17 4.59 -2.98 -11.73
N SER A 18 4.65 -4.31 -11.63
CA SER A 18 5.77 -4.99 -10.97
C SER A 18 7.10 -4.69 -11.67
N TYR A 19 8.21 -4.68 -10.92
CA TYR A 19 9.55 -4.46 -11.48
C TYR A 19 9.89 -5.43 -12.61
N ARG A 20 9.49 -6.70 -12.48
CA ARG A 20 9.69 -7.72 -13.53
C ARG A 20 8.94 -7.38 -14.82
N GLN A 21 7.69 -6.93 -14.71
CA GLN A 21 6.90 -6.50 -15.87
C GLN A 21 7.48 -5.23 -16.50
N PHE A 22 7.95 -4.29 -15.68
CA PHE A 22 8.67 -3.10 -16.14
C PHE A 22 9.93 -3.45 -16.94
N GLN A 23 10.80 -4.32 -16.41
CA GLN A 23 11.99 -4.80 -17.12
C GLN A 23 11.63 -5.49 -18.44
N THR A 24 10.58 -6.32 -18.43
CA THR A 24 10.09 -7.00 -19.63
C THR A 24 9.59 -5.98 -20.67
N ALA A 25 8.87 -4.95 -20.24
CA ALA A 25 8.36 -3.90 -21.12
C ALA A 25 9.49 -3.07 -21.74
N LEU A 26 10.52 -2.70 -20.96
CA LEU A 26 11.72 -2.01 -21.48
C LEU A 26 12.51 -2.86 -22.46
N GLY A 27 12.72 -4.15 -22.13
CA GLY A 27 13.44 -5.09 -22.99
C GLY A 27 12.74 -5.32 -24.33
N LYS A 28 11.40 -5.41 -24.31
CA LYS A 28 10.56 -5.55 -25.52
C LYS A 28 10.26 -4.20 -26.22
N ASN A 29 10.93 -3.12 -25.82
CA ASN A 29 10.72 -1.77 -26.35
C ASN A 29 9.25 -1.28 -26.34
N ARG A 30 8.45 -1.75 -25.38
CA ARG A 30 7.04 -1.34 -25.20
C ARG A 30 6.91 0.03 -24.52
N MET A 31 8.03 0.58 -24.01
CA MET A 31 8.10 1.88 -23.36
C MET A 31 9.27 2.71 -23.93
N PRO A 32 9.26 3.03 -25.23
CA PRO A 32 10.43 3.58 -25.93
C PRO A 32 10.84 4.98 -25.43
N TYR A 33 9.86 5.83 -25.13
CA TYR A 33 10.13 7.15 -24.56
C TYR A 33 10.76 7.07 -23.16
N LEU A 34 10.24 6.19 -22.30
CA LEU A 34 10.80 5.98 -20.97
C LEU A 34 12.21 5.39 -21.05
N LYS A 35 12.45 4.43 -21.96
CA LYS A 35 13.79 3.89 -22.24
C LYS A 35 14.78 4.99 -22.66
N HIS A 36 14.35 5.93 -23.49
CA HIS A 36 15.15 7.09 -23.89
C HIS A 36 15.45 8.04 -22.72
N LEU A 37 14.46 8.34 -21.88
CA LEU A 37 14.65 9.18 -20.68
C LEU A 37 15.65 8.55 -19.70
N LEU A 38 15.55 7.24 -19.48
CA LEU A 38 16.47 6.50 -18.61
C LEU A 38 17.92 6.62 -19.08
N ASN A 39 18.15 6.56 -20.40
CA ASN A 39 19.49 6.69 -20.99
C ASN A 39 20.08 8.09 -20.88
N LYS A 40 19.25 9.15 -20.81
CA LYS A 40 19.72 10.54 -20.74
C LYS A 40 20.01 11.02 -19.32
N ASN A 41 19.07 10.88 -18.39
CA ASN A 41 19.09 11.63 -17.11
C ASN A 41 18.91 10.75 -15.86
N TYR A 42 18.60 9.47 -15.99
CA TYR A 42 18.29 8.60 -14.85
C TYR A 42 19.21 7.37 -14.83
N LYS A 43 20.54 7.62 -14.84
CA LYS A 43 21.59 6.59 -14.93
C LYS A 43 21.62 5.60 -13.75
N ASN A 44 20.81 5.81 -12.71
CA ASN A 44 20.75 4.98 -11.52
C ASN A 44 19.31 4.50 -11.27
N ILE A 45 18.89 3.45 -11.97
CA ILE A 45 17.66 2.73 -11.61
C ILE A 45 17.99 1.86 -10.40
N ARG A 46 17.33 2.12 -9.27
CA ARG A 46 17.47 1.30 -8.08
C ARG A 46 16.11 0.71 -7.70
N SER A 47 16.07 -0.60 -7.49
CA SER A 47 14.89 -1.31 -7.01
C SER A 47 14.71 -1.02 -5.53
N PHE A 48 13.65 -0.31 -5.17
CA PHE A 48 13.38 0.07 -3.79
C PHE A 48 11.91 0.01 -3.48
N PHE A 49 11.67 -0.33 -2.23
CA PHE A 49 10.36 -0.47 -1.61
C PHE A 49 9.54 0.83 -1.62
N LEU A 50 8.23 0.67 -1.73
CA LEU A 50 7.25 1.73 -1.73
C LEU A 50 5.91 1.09 -1.38
N LYS A 51 5.13 1.71 -0.47
CA LYS A 51 3.79 1.25 -0.11
C LYS A 51 2.80 2.30 -0.60
N LYS A 52 1.81 1.91 -1.41
CA LYS A 52 0.72 2.81 -1.81
C LYS A 52 -0.36 2.77 -0.73
N GLN A 53 -0.77 3.93 -0.23
CA GLN A 53 -2.08 4.09 0.39
C GLN A 53 -3.03 4.64 -0.67
N LYS A 54 -4.23 4.09 -0.78
CA LYS A 54 -5.33 4.72 -1.50
C LYS A 54 -6.59 4.61 -0.65
N ALA A 55 -7.14 5.76 -0.32
CA ALA A 55 -8.48 5.91 0.25
C ALA A 55 -9.52 5.66 -0.86
N GLN A 56 -10.65 5.07 -0.50
CA GLN A 56 -11.80 4.95 -1.38
C GLN A 56 -13.05 5.40 -0.61
N ASN A 57 -13.63 6.52 -1.06
CA ASN A 57 -14.98 6.95 -0.71
C ASN A 57 -15.98 6.19 -1.58
N ARG A 58 -17.02 5.64 -0.96
CA ARG A 58 -18.34 5.46 -1.60
C ARG A 58 -19.43 5.92 -0.64
N ASP A 59 -20.38 6.60 -1.25
CA ASP A 59 -21.55 7.27 -0.71
C ASP A 59 -22.57 6.22 -0.24
N GLU A 60 -22.82 6.13 1.07
CA GLU A 60 -23.93 5.35 1.63
C GLU A 60 -25.00 6.32 2.13
N SER A 61 -25.92 6.63 1.22
CA SER A 61 -27.19 7.24 1.59
C SER A 61 -27.94 6.32 2.57
N SER A 62 -27.99 6.72 3.84
CA SER A 62 -29.10 6.54 4.77
C SER A 62 -29.85 5.20 4.67
N ARG A 63 -29.21 4.11 5.09
CA ARG A 63 -29.93 2.93 5.60
C ARG A 63 -29.75 2.88 7.10
N THR A 64 -30.85 2.78 7.84
CA THR A 64 -30.83 2.57 9.30
C THR A 64 -30.25 1.18 9.55
N ILE A 65 -28.97 1.11 9.92
CA ILE A 65 -28.25 -0.15 10.02
C ILE A 65 -28.55 -0.82 11.35
N SER A 66 -29.01 -2.08 11.31
CA SER A 66 -29.29 -2.88 12.50
C SER A 66 -27.99 -3.23 13.25
N ALA A 67 -28.05 -3.28 14.58
CA ALA A 67 -26.93 -3.65 15.45
C ALA A 67 -26.52 -5.14 15.32
N ASP A 68 -27.34 -5.93 14.63
CA ASP A 68 -27.23 -7.39 14.52
C ASP A 68 -26.74 -7.89 13.15
N GLU A 69 -26.32 -6.98 12.27
CA GLU A 69 -25.89 -7.32 10.92
C GLU A 69 -24.37 -7.57 10.85
N ILE A 70 -23.98 -8.63 10.14
CA ILE A 70 -22.58 -8.85 9.73
C ILE A 70 -22.26 -7.88 8.59
N ARG A 71 -21.20 -7.07 8.73
CA ARG A 71 -20.76 -6.15 7.68
C ARG A 71 -19.50 -6.66 7.01
N ILE A 72 -19.45 -6.57 5.69
CA ILE A 72 -18.30 -6.99 4.90
C ILE A 72 -17.91 -5.82 4.00
N THR A 73 -16.64 -5.44 4.07
CA THR A 73 -16.02 -4.49 3.13
C THR A 73 -14.86 -5.17 2.43
N THR A 74 -14.78 -5.01 1.11
CA THR A 74 -13.74 -5.64 0.29
C THR A 74 -13.12 -4.62 -0.65
N MET A 75 -11.82 -4.77 -0.87
CA MET A 75 -11.08 -4.04 -1.90
C MET A 75 -9.99 -4.95 -2.44
N GLY A 76 -10.18 -5.41 -3.67
CA GLY A 76 -9.26 -6.35 -4.32
C GLY A 76 -9.17 -7.69 -3.56
N PRO A 77 -7.95 -8.20 -3.28
CA PRO A 77 -7.77 -9.48 -2.60
C PRO A 77 -7.90 -9.38 -1.09
N LEU A 78 -8.23 -8.24 -0.50
CA LEU A 78 -8.40 -8.07 0.95
C LEU A 78 -9.84 -7.69 1.29
N GLY A 79 -10.32 -8.19 2.43
CA GLY A 79 -11.60 -7.81 2.99
C GLY A 79 -11.59 -7.82 4.51
N HIS A 80 -12.55 -7.10 5.10
CA HIS A 80 -12.79 -7.05 6.52
C HIS A 80 -14.23 -7.45 6.80
N ILE A 81 -14.42 -8.36 7.75
CA ILE A 81 -15.71 -8.82 8.24
C ILE A 81 -15.88 -8.31 9.66
N TYR A 82 -16.95 -7.57 9.91
CA TYR A 82 -17.32 -7.03 11.22
C TYR A 82 -18.52 -7.82 11.74
N LEU A 83 -18.37 -8.41 12.92
CA LEU A 83 -19.40 -9.21 13.56
C LEU A 83 -20.29 -8.33 14.46
N PRO A 84 -21.59 -8.60 14.54
CA PRO A 84 -22.48 -7.88 15.45
C PRO A 84 -22.08 -8.12 16.90
N ARG A 85 -22.21 -7.09 17.75
CA ARG A 85 -21.74 -7.11 19.16
C ARG A 85 -22.33 -8.27 19.99
N GLN A 86 -23.51 -8.75 19.63
CA GLN A 86 -24.19 -9.86 20.33
C GLN A 86 -23.51 -11.21 20.07
N ILE A 87 -22.87 -11.39 18.91
CA ILE A 87 -21.96 -12.51 18.68
C ILE A 87 -20.67 -12.18 19.41
N LEU A 88 -20.64 -12.53 20.70
CA LEU A 88 -19.42 -12.55 21.48
C LEU A 88 -18.34 -13.27 20.65
N LYS A 89 -17.15 -12.68 20.58
CA LYS A 89 -15.91 -13.15 19.91
C LYS A 89 -15.41 -14.54 20.36
N LYS A 90 -16.27 -15.31 21.03
CA LYS A 90 -16.01 -16.59 21.69
C LYS A 90 -15.56 -17.68 20.72
N ASP A 91 -15.77 -17.54 19.41
CA ASP A 91 -15.22 -18.51 18.46
C ASP A 91 -14.80 -17.92 17.10
N LEU A 92 -13.96 -16.88 17.11
CA LEU A 92 -13.32 -16.38 15.88
C LEU A 92 -12.52 -17.47 15.16
N LYS A 93 -12.00 -18.45 15.91
CA LYS A 93 -11.27 -19.59 15.36
C LYS A 93 -12.16 -20.49 14.51
N ALA A 94 -13.32 -20.92 15.02
CA ALA A 94 -14.26 -21.72 14.24
C ALA A 94 -14.78 -20.94 13.03
N ALA A 95 -15.11 -19.65 13.22
CA ALA A 95 -15.54 -18.80 12.10
C ALA A 95 -14.46 -18.71 11.01
N ALA A 96 -13.20 -18.48 11.38
CA ALA A 96 -12.08 -18.45 10.43
C ALA A 96 -11.89 -19.79 9.71
N TRP A 97 -12.03 -20.91 10.44
CA TRP A 97 -11.95 -22.25 9.87
C TRP A 97 -13.08 -22.52 8.86
N GLU A 98 -14.32 -22.18 9.19
CA GLU A 98 -15.47 -22.34 8.30
C GLU A 98 -15.35 -21.48 7.03
N LEU A 99 -14.83 -20.25 7.15
CA LEU A 99 -14.55 -19.43 5.98
C LEU A 99 -13.53 -20.07 5.05
N VAL A 100 -12.51 -20.75 5.60
CA VAL A 100 -11.50 -21.45 4.80
C VAL A 100 -12.07 -22.71 4.16
N VAL A 101 -12.77 -23.55 4.92
CA VAL A 101 -13.19 -24.89 4.47
C VAL A 101 -14.47 -24.83 3.65
N SER A 102 -15.48 -24.10 4.14
CA SER A 102 -16.83 -24.09 3.56
C SER A 102 -16.97 -22.98 2.50
N ALA A 103 -16.40 -21.80 2.74
CA ALA A 103 -16.44 -20.68 1.79
C ALA A 103 -15.21 -20.59 0.88
N ALA A 104 -14.25 -21.53 1.00
CA ALA A 104 -13.02 -21.58 0.20
C ALA A 104 -12.20 -20.28 0.22
N ILE A 105 -12.28 -19.50 1.31
CA ILE A 105 -11.46 -18.30 1.48
C ILE A 105 -10.01 -18.74 1.72
N PRO A 106 -9.05 -18.29 0.90
CA PRO A 106 -7.70 -18.82 0.98
C PRO A 106 -6.96 -18.62 2.30
N LEU A 107 -7.12 -17.44 2.89
CA LEU A 107 -6.38 -17.03 4.07
C LEU A 107 -7.25 -16.08 4.90
N VAL A 108 -7.41 -16.40 6.18
CA VAL A 108 -8.19 -15.60 7.13
C VAL A 108 -7.32 -15.24 8.31
N PHE A 109 -7.38 -13.99 8.75
CA PHE A 109 -6.72 -13.50 9.95
C PHE A 109 -7.74 -13.07 10.98
N PHE A 110 -7.37 -13.18 12.25
CA PHE A 110 -8.13 -12.60 13.34
C PHE A 110 -7.21 -12.29 14.51
N GLN A 111 -7.62 -11.32 15.32
CA GLN A 111 -6.91 -10.96 16.53
C GLN A 111 -7.56 -11.65 17.74
N ASP A 112 -6.75 -12.39 18.50
CA ASP A 112 -7.12 -12.87 19.82
C ASP A 112 -6.13 -12.30 20.85
N ARG A 113 -6.66 -11.49 21.77
CA ARG A 113 -5.88 -10.66 22.69
C ARG A 113 -4.89 -9.76 21.93
N GLN A 114 -3.58 -9.98 22.11
CA GLN A 114 -2.51 -9.22 21.45
C GLN A 114 -1.86 -9.98 20.29
N GLU A 115 -2.33 -11.20 20.01
CA GLU A 115 -1.78 -12.05 18.96
C GLU A 115 -2.68 -12.08 17.74
N ILE A 116 -2.05 -12.10 16.56
CA ILE A 116 -2.74 -12.28 15.29
C ILE A 116 -2.56 -13.72 14.87
N TYR A 117 -3.68 -14.40 14.63
CA TYR A 117 -3.72 -15.74 14.07
C TYR A 117 -4.05 -15.67 12.59
N ALA A 118 -3.54 -16.64 11.85
CA ALA A 118 -3.81 -16.87 10.45
C ALA A 118 -4.34 -18.30 10.28
N CYS A 119 -5.29 -18.48 9.39
CA CYS A 119 -5.90 -19.74 9.05
C CYS A 119 -5.91 -19.89 7.52
N ASP A 120 -5.38 -21.00 7.03
CA ASP A 120 -5.50 -21.41 5.63
C ASP A 120 -5.89 -22.90 5.56
N GLN A 121 -5.97 -23.46 4.35
CA GLN A 121 -6.36 -24.86 4.11
C GLN A 121 -5.53 -25.91 4.87
N TYR A 122 -4.33 -25.57 5.37
CA TYR A 122 -3.45 -26.46 6.13
C TYR A 122 -3.57 -26.28 7.65
N GLY A 123 -4.42 -25.38 8.14
CA GLY A 123 -4.65 -25.19 9.57
C GLY A 123 -4.40 -23.78 10.08
N LEU A 124 -4.61 -23.64 11.39
CA LEU A 124 -4.38 -22.42 12.17
C LEU A 124 -2.92 -22.29 12.59
N PHE A 125 -2.38 -21.08 12.55
CA PHE A 125 -1.03 -20.75 13.01
C PHE A 125 -0.96 -19.29 13.48
N ARG A 126 0.06 -18.95 14.27
CA ARG A 126 0.32 -17.53 14.59
C ARG A 126 0.90 -16.84 13.38
N LEU A 127 0.47 -15.60 13.11
CA LEU A 127 0.96 -14.82 11.97
C LEU A 127 2.49 -14.62 12.04
N SER A 128 3.05 -14.50 13.24
CA SER A 128 4.51 -14.43 13.47
C SER A 128 5.27 -15.63 12.93
N ASP A 129 4.63 -16.80 12.92
CA ASP A 129 5.24 -18.07 12.52
C ASP A 129 5.01 -18.31 11.01
N GLY A 130 4.18 -17.47 10.37
CA GLY A 130 3.78 -17.54 8.97
C GLY A 130 4.77 -16.94 7.97
N VAL A 131 5.98 -16.54 8.41
CA VAL A 131 6.97 -15.80 7.61
C VAL A 131 7.34 -16.51 6.30
N GLU A 132 7.47 -17.84 6.31
CA GLU A 132 7.74 -18.59 5.08
C GLU A 132 6.46 -19.09 4.38
N ARG A 133 5.37 -19.26 5.13
CA ARG A 133 4.12 -19.87 4.68
C ARG A 133 3.23 -18.92 3.89
N ILE A 134 3.24 -17.63 4.23
CA ILE A 134 2.38 -16.64 3.56
C ILE A 134 3.09 -16.06 2.33
N PRO A 135 4.21 -15.30 2.47
CA PRO A 135 4.86 -14.71 1.30
C PRO A 135 5.74 -15.70 0.52
N GLY A 136 6.13 -16.82 1.12
CA GLY A 136 7.04 -17.82 0.55
C GLY A 136 8.49 -17.66 0.99
N LYS A 137 9.21 -18.77 1.14
CA LYS A 137 10.63 -18.83 1.58
C LYS A 137 11.59 -17.94 0.77
N GLN A 138 11.36 -17.85 -0.54
CA GLN A 138 12.17 -17.05 -1.47
C GLN A 138 11.76 -15.58 -1.52
N HIS A 139 10.80 -15.15 -0.72
CA HIS A 139 10.35 -13.77 -0.72
C HIS A 139 11.42 -12.88 -0.08
N PRO A 140 11.98 -11.89 -0.82
CA PRO A 140 13.12 -11.11 -0.35
C PRO A 140 12.77 -10.22 0.87
N HIS A 141 11.48 -10.10 1.19
CA HIS A 141 10.95 -9.13 2.15
C HIS A 141 9.95 -9.72 3.15
N ARG A 142 10.02 -11.04 3.37
CA ARG A 142 9.06 -11.82 4.16
C ARG A 142 8.72 -11.22 5.53
N ASP A 143 9.72 -10.83 6.32
CA ASP A 143 9.50 -10.32 7.68
C ASP A 143 8.71 -9.01 7.68
N ARG A 144 8.95 -8.18 6.66
CA ARG A 144 8.23 -6.92 6.49
C ARG A 144 6.80 -7.13 6.06
N VAL A 145 6.58 -8.09 5.17
CA VAL A 145 5.23 -8.45 4.75
C VAL A 145 4.43 -8.94 5.94
N ILE A 146 5.01 -9.79 6.80
CA ILE A 146 4.37 -10.22 8.05
C ILE A 146 4.10 -9.04 8.99
N SER A 147 5.07 -8.14 9.18
CA SER A 147 4.88 -6.94 9.98
C SER A 147 3.76 -6.03 9.43
N ASP A 148 3.68 -5.89 8.10
CA ASP A 148 2.64 -5.11 7.44
C ASP A 148 1.25 -5.76 7.56
N LEU A 149 1.15 -7.09 7.44
CA LEU A 149 -0.08 -7.84 7.69
C LEU A 149 -0.52 -7.72 9.15
N LYS A 150 0.41 -7.82 10.11
CA LYS A 150 0.13 -7.59 11.53
C LYS A 150 -0.43 -6.20 11.76
N ARG A 151 0.16 -5.17 11.15
CA ARG A 151 -0.35 -3.79 11.23
C ARG A 151 -1.76 -3.63 10.66
N ILE A 152 -2.07 -4.31 9.55
CA ILE A 152 -3.43 -4.30 8.98
C ILE A 152 -4.43 -4.94 9.95
N CYS A 153 -4.09 -6.12 10.49
CA CYS A 153 -5.00 -6.87 11.37
C CYS A 153 -5.16 -6.23 12.75
N SER A 154 -4.15 -5.51 13.25
CA SER A 154 -4.19 -4.79 14.53
C SER A 154 -4.66 -3.35 14.40
N HIS A 155 -5.07 -2.89 13.21
CA HIS A 155 -5.55 -1.52 13.02
C HIS A 155 -6.87 -1.30 13.75
N GLN A 156 -7.09 -0.11 14.32
CA GLN A 156 -8.32 0.19 15.10
C GLN A 156 -9.64 0.01 14.31
N ASN A 157 -9.57 0.12 12.98
CA ASN A 157 -10.71 -0.05 12.07
C ASN A 157 -10.72 -1.42 11.37
N ALA A 158 -9.84 -2.35 11.75
CA ALA A 158 -9.85 -3.69 11.18
C ALA A 158 -11.14 -4.43 11.59
N GLY A 159 -11.70 -5.20 10.66
CA GLY A 159 -12.76 -6.17 10.98
C GLY A 159 -12.31 -7.22 12.00
N ASP A 160 -13.27 -7.85 12.66
CA ASP A 160 -13.03 -8.95 13.58
C ASP A 160 -12.36 -10.15 12.89
N LEU A 161 -12.65 -10.34 11.60
CA LEU A 161 -11.91 -11.22 10.70
C LEU A 161 -11.41 -10.38 9.51
N VAL A 162 -10.17 -10.61 9.11
CA VAL A 162 -9.58 -10.03 7.89
C VAL A 162 -9.34 -11.17 6.91
N ILE A 163 -9.97 -11.10 5.74
CA ILE A 163 -9.86 -12.13 4.70
C ILE A 163 -8.87 -11.71 3.62
N SER A 164 -8.13 -12.67 3.10
CA SER A 164 -7.17 -12.49 2.02
C SER A 164 -7.35 -13.56 0.97
N GLY A 165 -7.53 -13.14 -0.27
CA GLY A 165 -7.55 -14.00 -1.45
C GLY A 165 -6.17 -14.50 -1.86
N TRP A 166 -5.11 -14.17 -1.10
CA TRP A 166 -3.76 -14.61 -1.39
C TRP A 166 -3.57 -16.11 -1.23
N GLN A 167 -2.93 -16.73 -2.23
CA GLN A 167 -2.46 -18.11 -2.18
C GLN A 167 -1.03 -18.17 -2.70
N GLN A 168 -0.15 -18.79 -1.93
CA GLN A 168 1.19 -19.05 -2.43
C GLN A 168 1.12 -20.03 -3.62
N HIS A 169 1.76 -19.67 -4.73
CA HIS A 169 1.85 -20.48 -5.97
C HIS A 169 0.55 -20.73 -6.75
N LYS A 170 -0.60 -20.21 -6.31
CA LYS A 170 -1.86 -20.24 -7.07
C LYS A 170 -2.24 -18.82 -7.50
N ARG A 171 -3.24 -18.72 -8.37
CA ARG A 171 -3.82 -17.42 -8.75
C ARG A 171 -4.52 -16.81 -7.52
N PRO A 172 -4.17 -15.58 -7.11
CA PRO A 172 -4.88 -14.90 -6.05
C PRO A 172 -6.35 -14.68 -6.42
N LEU A 173 -7.23 -14.79 -5.43
CA LEU A 173 -8.64 -14.45 -5.51
C LEU A 173 -8.81 -12.94 -5.25
N SER A 174 -9.69 -12.29 -6.02
CA SER A 174 -10.22 -10.97 -5.67
C SER A 174 -11.64 -11.12 -5.16
N PHE A 175 -11.99 -10.36 -4.14
CA PHE A 175 -13.36 -10.27 -3.62
C PHE A 175 -14.18 -9.17 -4.32
N SER A 176 -13.62 -8.54 -5.35
CA SER A 176 -14.24 -7.51 -6.16
C SER A 176 -14.21 -7.90 -7.64
N THR A 177 -15.23 -7.50 -8.41
CA THR A 177 -15.23 -7.70 -9.87
C THR A 177 -14.34 -6.64 -10.52
N GLU A 178 -13.16 -7.04 -11.00
CA GLU A 178 -12.17 -6.13 -11.58
C GLU A 178 -11.27 -6.86 -12.59
N CYS A 179 -10.70 -6.11 -13.54
CA CYS A 179 -9.79 -6.65 -14.55
C CYS A 179 -8.37 -6.92 -14.02
N GLY A 180 -8.05 -6.44 -12.82
CA GLY A 180 -6.78 -6.62 -12.15
C GLY A 180 -6.84 -6.13 -10.70
N ALA A 181 -6.21 -6.87 -9.81
CA ALA A 181 -6.23 -6.65 -8.37
C ALA A 181 -4.81 -6.38 -7.85
N HIS A 182 -4.69 -5.66 -6.74
CA HIS A 182 -3.45 -5.56 -5.98
C HIS A 182 -3.75 -5.46 -4.48
N GLY A 183 -2.72 -5.57 -3.64
CA GLY A 183 -2.82 -5.57 -2.18
C GLY A 183 -2.46 -6.90 -1.54
N GLY A 184 -1.99 -7.87 -2.33
CA GLY A 184 -1.50 -9.15 -1.85
C GLY A 184 -0.07 -9.05 -1.28
N PRO A 185 0.33 -10.03 -0.44
CA PRO A 185 1.68 -10.14 0.11
C PRO A 185 2.72 -10.70 -0.89
N GLY A 186 2.36 -10.82 -2.17
CA GLY A 186 3.17 -11.48 -3.18
C GLY A 186 4.35 -10.64 -3.67
N LYS A 187 5.45 -11.32 -4.03
CA LYS A 187 6.70 -10.67 -4.46
C LYS A 187 6.54 -9.67 -5.61
N ASN A 188 5.59 -9.89 -6.52
CA ASN A 188 5.38 -8.99 -7.65
C ASN A 188 4.76 -7.65 -7.21
N GLU A 189 4.01 -7.65 -6.11
CA GLU A 189 3.30 -6.49 -5.57
C GLU A 189 4.11 -5.79 -4.47
N THR A 190 5.01 -6.51 -3.82
CA THR A 190 5.84 -5.98 -2.72
C THR A 190 7.27 -5.62 -3.15
N HIS A 191 7.59 -5.71 -4.44
CA HIS A 191 8.92 -5.42 -4.99
C HIS A 191 8.87 -4.29 -6.04
N PRO A 192 8.56 -3.06 -5.61
CA PRO A 192 8.50 -1.92 -6.50
C PRO A 192 9.91 -1.42 -6.87
N PHE A 193 9.93 -0.46 -7.79
CA PHE A 193 11.12 0.25 -8.21
C PHE A 193 10.87 1.75 -8.16
N LEU A 194 11.94 2.52 -8.01
CA LEU A 194 11.89 3.97 -7.96
C LEU A 194 12.70 4.55 -9.12
N LEU A 195 12.07 5.43 -9.88
CA LEU A 195 12.75 6.30 -10.85
C LEU A 195 12.82 7.69 -10.22
N ILE A 196 14.03 8.14 -9.91
CA ILE A 196 14.25 9.41 -9.23
C ILE A 196 15.54 10.06 -9.77
N PRO A 197 15.60 11.39 -9.89
CA PRO A 197 16.84 12.08 -10.27
C PRO A 197 17.98 11.73 -9.31
N SER A 198 19.19 11.55 -9.86
CA SER A 198 20.35 11.07 -9.10
C SER A 198 20.78 12.00 -7.97
N ASN A 199 20.45 13.28 -8.05
CA ASN A 199 20.78 14.31 -7.05
C ASN A 199 19.74 14.43 -5.92
N MET A 200 18.64 13.67 -5.95
CA MET A 200 17.63 13.68 -4.88
C MET A 200 17.91 12.66 -3.78
N LEU A 201 18.76 11.67 -4.02
CA LEU A 201 19.13 10.67 -3.03
C LEU A 201 20.50 11.04 -2.45
N THR A 202 20.52 11.56 -1.22
CA THR A 202 21.75 11.91 -0.49
C THR A 202 22.29 10.77 0.36
N ASP A 203 21.43 9.82 0.74
CA ASP A 203 21.77 8.72 1.65
C ASP A 203 21.89 7.39 0.90
N GLU A 204 22.73 6.49 1.43
CA GLU A 204 22.79 5.08 1.01
C GLU A 204 21.57 4.25 1.45
N LYS A 205 20.46 4.89 1.85
CA LYS A 205 19.28 4.19 2.34
C LYS A 205 18.77 3.24 1.25
N VAL A 206 18.98 1.94 1.48
CA VAL A 206 18.69 0.87 0.50
C VAL A 206 17.19 0.57 0.45
N ILE A 207 16.37 1.18 1.31
CA ILE A 207 14.99 0.78 1.54
C ILE A 207 14.12 2.00 1.82
N PHE A 208 13.12 2.21 0.96
CA PHE A 208 12.14 3.29 1.11
C PHE A 208 10.76 2.76 1.50
N ARG A 209 9.99 3.57 2.21
CA ARG A 209 8.55 3.49 2.40
C ARG A 209 7.93 4.72 1.75
N ALA A 210 6.61 4.75 1.64
CA ALA A 210 5.90 5.92 1.09
C ALA A 210 6.26 7.21 1.83
N GLU A 211 6.32 7.12 3.17
CA GLU A 211 6.68 8.22 4.04
C GLU A 211 8.14 8.67 3.84
N ASP A 212 9.05 7.74 3.58
CA ASP A 212 10.43 8.09 3.25
C ASP A 212 10.49 8.89 1.94
N LEU A 213 9.72 8.52 0.91
CA LEU A 213 9.69 9.30 -0.33
C LEU A 213 9.09 10.68 -0.15
N ARG A 214 8.05 10.79 0.68
CA ARG A 214 7.50 12.09 1.08
C ARG A 214 8.59 12.94 1.72
N GLN A 215 9.39 12.37 2.62
CA GLN A 215 10.49 13.08 3.27
C GLN A 215 11.59 13.46 2.28
N VAL A 216 12.01 12.57 1.38
CA VAL A 216 13.01 12.87 0.34
C VAL A 216 12.58 14.08 -0.49
N VAL A 217 11.32 14.10 -0.91
CA VAL A 217 10.76 15.22 -1.68
C VAL A 217 10.75 16.51 -0.85
N GLN A 218 10.25 16.46 0.39
CA GLN A 218 10.21 17.63 1.27
C GLN A 218 11.60 18.21 1.55
N THR A 219 12.58 17.36 1.80
CA THR A 219 13.97 17.77 2.03
C THR A 219 14.59 18.38 0.78
N HIS A 220 14.42 17.74 -0.38
CA HIS A 220 15.05 18.21 -1.63
C HIS A 220 14.52 19.57 -2.08
N PHE A 221 13.23 19.82 -1.87
CA PHE A 221 12.59 21.08 -2.25
C PHE A 221 12.40 22.05 -1.07
N HIS A 222 13.00 21.75 0.09
CA HIS A 222 13.02 22.60 1.28
C HIS A 222 11.64 23.10 1.76
N PHE A 223 10.64 22.22 1.73
CA PHE A 223 9.30 22.56 2.22
C PHE A 223 8.78 21.52 3.22
N LYS A 224 7.94 21.97 4.14
CA LYS A 224 7.12 21.11 4.99
C LYS A 224 5.65 21.28 4.65
N VAL A 225 4.93 20.17 4.63
CA VAL A 225 3.47 20.18 4.60
C VAL A 225 2.99 20.35 6.03
N GLU A 226 2.40 21.51 6.34
CA GLU A 226 1.87 21.81 7.67
C GLU A 226 0.51 21.18 7.90
N SER A 227 -0.36 21.27 6.89
CA SER A 227 -1.69 20.69 6.94
C SER A 227 -2.13 20.20 5.56
N VAL A 228 -2.94 19.15 5.59
CA VAL A 228 -3.65 18.63 4.42
C VAL A 228 -5.13 18.77 4.74
N VAL A 229 -5.82 19.64 4.00
CA VAL A 229 -7.28 19.74 4.11
C VAL A 229 -7.87 18.87 3.01
N VAL A 230 -8.46 17.75 3.43
CA VAL A 230 -9.29 16.91 2.57
C VAL A 230 -10.72 17.41 2.72
N PRO A 231 -11.37 17.93 1.68
CA PRO A 231 -12.76 18.37 1.76
C PRO A 231 -13.68 17.21 2.17
N ASP A 232 -14.64 17.47 3.07
CA ASP A 232 -15.62 16.47 3.53
C ASP A 232 -16.54 15.99 2.40
N SER A 233 -16.72 16.82 1.36
CA SER A 233 -17.39 16.43 0.13
C SER A 233 -16.46 16.70 -1.05
N TYR A 234 -16.19 15.63 -1.80
CA TYR A 234 -15.45 15.73 -3.03
C TYR A 234 -16.41 15.39 -4.18
N GLN A 235 -16.88 16.39 -4.92
CA GLN A 235 -17.52 16.13 -6.21
C GLN A 235 -16.44 15.65 -7.18
N ALA A 236 -16.15 14.35 -7.12
CA ALA A 236 -15.33 13.68 -8.09
C ALA A 236 -16.09 13.64 -9.41
N ARG A 237 -15.99 14.68 -10.24
CA ARG A 237 -16.37 14.54 -11.65
C ARG A 237 -15.43 13.49 -12.24
N ARG A 238 -16.00 12.40 -12.73
CA ARG A 238 -15.29 11.26 -13.32
C ARG A 238 -14.66 11.74 -14.64
N VAL A 239 -13.43 12.23 -14.60
CA VAL A 239 -12.67 12.62 -15.82
C VAL A 239 -11.95 11.40 -16.42
N SER A 240 -11.65 10.38 -15.60
CA SER A 240 -11.31 9.00 -15.98
C SER A 240 -11.36 8.09 -14.74
N ASP A 241 -11.20 6.77 -14.89
CA ASP A 241 -11.25 5.79 -13.79
C ASP A 241 -10.14 5.94 -12.74
N HIS A 242 -9.21 6.87 -12.93
CA HIS A 242 -8.08 7.10 -12.05
C HIS A 242 -7.91 8.60 -11.75
N LEU A 243 -8.29 8.98 -10.53
CA LEU A 243 -8.20 10.29 -9.85
C LEU A 243 -9.46 11.16 -9.98
N PRO A 244 -10.00 11.55 -8.82
CA PRO A 244 -9.53 12.83 -8.27
C PRO A 244 -9.31 12.82 -6.75
N VAL A 245 -8.24 13.49 -6.32
CA VAL A 245 -8.11 14.02 -4.96
C VAL A 245 -7.52 15.43 -5.11
N LEU A 246 -8.34 16.48 -5.11
CA LEU A 246 -7.94 17.87 -4.84
C LEU A 246 -7.87 17.99 -3.31
N SER A 247 -6.74 17.61 -2.75
CA SER A 247 -6.36 18.05 -1.41
C SER A 247 -5.78 19.46 -1.51
N ARG A 248 -6.24 20.40 -0.69
CA ARG A 248 -5.54 21.68 -0.53
C ARG A 248 -4.39 21.45 0.46
N LEU A 249 -3.17 21.74 0.02
CA LEU A 249 -1.96 21.62 0.81
C LEU A 249 -1.49 23.01 1.24
N SER A 250 -1.24 23.18 2.54
CA SER A 250 -0.53 24.36 3.05
C SER A 250 0.94 23.99 3.27
N LEU A 251 1.83 24.75 2.63
CA LEU A 251 3.27 24.52 2.67
C LEU A 251 3.95 25.66 3.42
N LYS A 252 5.00 25.33 4.17
CA LYS A 252 5.92 26.29 4.76
C LYS A 252 7.33 26.05 4.23
N GLU A 253 7.94 27.12 3.73
CA GLU A 253 9.35 27.12 3.34
C GLU A 253 10.23 27.05 4.59
N GLU A 254 11.22 26.16 4.55
CA GLU A 254 12.25 26.14 5.59
C GLU A 254 13.42 27.04 5.16
N PRO A 255 13.91 27.93 6.03
CA PRO A 255 15.05 28.77 5.71
C PRO A 255 16.27 27.88 5.44
N VAL A 256 16.90 28.07 4.27
CA VAL A 256 18.17 27.42 3.94
C VAL A 256 19.23 27.92 4.92
N GLN A 257 19.65 27.06 5.85
CA GLN A 257 20.82 27.35 6.67
C GLN A 257 22.05 27.36 5.77
N ASN A 258 22.49 28.54 5.35
CA ASN A 258 23.80 28.73 4.74
C ASN A 258 24.85 28.21 5.73
N LYS A 259 25.43 27.04 5.43
CA LYS A 259 26.75 26.69 5.96
C LYS A 259 27.69 27.79 5.47
N LYS A 260 27.99 28.75 6.35
CA LYS A 260 29.05 29.72 6.13
C LYS A 260 30.30 28.96 5.72
N GLU A 261 30.84 29.32 4.57
CA GLU A 261 32.20 29.02 4.17
C GLU A 261 33.11 29.37 5.35
N ALA A 262 33.77 28.36 5.91
CA ALA A 262 34.95 28.59 6.73
C ALA A 262 36.09 28.89 5.76
N THR A 263 36.21 30.16 5.38
CA THR A 263 37.49 30.72 4.93
C THR A 263 38.35 30.90 6.17
N ILE A 264 39.39 30.08 6.29
CA ILE A 264 40.83 30.41 6.44
C ILE A 264 41.56 29.06 6.55
#